data_AF-A0A938REJ6-F1
#
_entry.id   AF-A0A938REJ6-F1
#
_cell.length_a   1.000
_cell.length_b   1.000
_cell.length_c   1.000
_cell.angle_alpha   90.00
_cell.angle_beta   90.00
_cell.angle_gamma   90.00
#
_symmetry.space_group_name_H-M   'P 1'
#
loop_
_entity.id
_entity.type
_entity.pdbx_description
1 polymer ?
#
loop_
_entity_poly.entity_id
_entity_poly.type
_entity_poly.pdbx_seq_one_letter_code
_entity_poly.pdbx_strand_id
1 'polypeptide(L)'
;MRKLLSIAIAALLVIGLSSSAWCSVVGDWDMEGKLSVKVKIDGQGSQNMKQYVYDAFTFYPNGYFEMIDADGTWTQVDKKFFIQLNHDTLEQFYEDFLMGAAEVTVIEAIMTGTENAKTGTIKAKFKITMIFSNPLAGLYGTIQAKASLKGVRSSGFGSIQTEQGVSPQLDNALIEALQGALQSAAIEE
;
A
#
# COMPACT_ATOMS: atom_id res chain seq x y z
N MET A 1 39.27 -35.97 -3.64
CA MET A 1 38.41 -35.71 -2.46
C MET A 1 38.52 -34.30 -1.89
N ARG A 2 39.72 -33.76 -1.59
CA ARG A 2 39.86 -32.41 -1.00
C ARG A 2 39.17 -31.28 -1.79
N LYS A 3 39.22 -31.32 -3.13
CA LYS A 3 38.58 -30.30 -4.00
C LYS A 3 37.04 -30.33 -4.01
N LEU A 4 36.42 -31.49 -3.77
CA LEU A 4 34.96 -31.63 -3.72
C LEU A 4 34.38 -31.10 -2.40
N LEU A 5 35.11 -31.25 -1.30
CA LEU A 5 34.71 -30.73 0.01
C LEU A 5 34.73 -29.19 0.03
N SER A 6 35.72 -28.57 -0.63
CA SER A 6 35.82 -27.10 -0.73
C SER A 6 34.66 -26.49 -1.52
N ILE A 7 34.18 -27.16 -2.57
CA ILE A 7 33.06 -26.69 -3.40
C ILE A 7 31.74 -26.81 -2.64
N ALA A 8 31.53 -27.91 -1.90
CA ALA A 8 30.33 -28.08 -1.07
C ALA A 8 30.24 -27.04 0.07
N ILE A 9 31.37 -26.72 0.71
CA ILE A 9 31.43 -25.70 1.77
C ILE A 9 31.22 -24.29 1.19
N ALA A 10 31.79 -23.99 0.02
CA ALA A 10 31.56 -22.70 -0.65
C ALA A 10 30.10 -22.55 -1.10
N ALA A 11 29.46 -23.60 -1.61
CA ALA A 11 28.05 -23.58 -1.98
C ALA A 11 27.12 -23.41 -0.75
N LEU A 12 27.42 -24.08 0.37
CA LEU A 12 26.70 -23.89 1.64
C LEU A 12 26.89 -22.48 2.23
N LEU A 13 28.07 -21.87 2.06
CA LEU A 13 28.32 -20.48 2.45
C LEU A 13 27.59 -19.47 1.57
N VAL A 14 27.49 -19.71 0.25
CA VAL A 14 26.74 -18.83 -0.66
C VAL A 14 25.23 -18.91 -0.38
N ILE A 15 24.69 -20.10 -0.10
CA ILE A 15 23.28 -20.29 0.27
C ILE A 15 23.00 -19.76 1.69
N GLY A 16 23.97 -19.87 2.61
CA GLY A 16 23.86 -19.34 3.97
C GLY A 16 24.04 -17.82 4.11
N LEU A 17 24.75 -17.17 3.18
CA LEU A 17 24.96 -15.71 3.16
C LEU A 17 23.98 -14.97 2.25
N SER A 18 23.24 -15.69 1.40
CA SER A 18 22.07 -15.15 0.70
C SER A 18 20.79 -15.31 1.53
N SER A 19 20.91 -15.69 2.80
CA SER A 19 19.82 -15.58 3.76
C SER A 19 19.33 -14.13 3.76
N SER A 20 18.06 -13.96 3.46
CA SER A 20 17.20 -12.80 3.69
C SER A 20 17.21 -12.27 5.15
N ALA A 21 18.18 -12.68 5.97
CA ALA A 21 18.20 -12.49 7.41
C ALA A 21 18.37 -11.05 7.88
N TRP A 22 18.79 -10.10 7.03
CA TRP A 22 18.90 -8.69 7.41
C TRP A 22 18.60 -7.74 6.25
N CYS A 23 17.44 -7.89 5.60
CA CYS A 23 16.89 -6.77 4.85
C CYS A 23 16.62 -5.64 5.85
N SER A 24 17.31 -4.51 5.71
CA SER A 24 17.30 -3.44 6.70
C SER A 24 15.94 -2.76 6.85
N VAL A 25 14.98 -3.02 5.95
CA VAL A 25 13.61 -2.51 6.03
C VAL A 25 12.69 -3.34 6.94
N VAL A 26 13.06 -4.58 7.30
CA VAL A 26 12.22 -5.51 8.10
C VAL A 26 11.78 -4.90 9.43
N GLY A 27 10.50 -4.99 9.78
CA GLY A 27 9.88 -4.49 11.01
C GLY A 27 8.85 -3.39 10.76
N ASP A 28 8.47 -2.70 11.82
CA ASP A 28 7.36 -1.74 11.83
C ASP A 28 7.80 -0.31 11.55
N TRP A 29 6.94 0.42 10.84
CA TRP A 29 7.16 1.80 10.44
C TRP A 29 5.88 2.63 10.58
N ASP A 30 6.00 3.76 11.28
CA ASP A 30 4.95 4.76 11.34
C ASP A 30 5.11 5.69 10.14
N MET A 31 4.10 5.73 9.28
CA MET A 31 4.12 6.41 7.98
C MET A 31 3.26 7.67 8.01
N GLU A 32 3.74 8.73 7.37
CA GLU A 32 2.96 9.94 7.16
C GLU A 32 3.26 10.58 5.80
N GLY A 33 2.29 11.29 5.23
CA GLY A 33 2.55 12.07 4.04
C GLY A 33 1.32 12.64 3.35
N LYS A 34 1.48 13.01 2.08
CA LYS A 34 0.41 13.62 1.29
C LYS A 34 -0.12 12.61 0.29
N LEU A 35 -1.44 12.40 0.33
CA LEU A 35 -2.21 11.66 -0.65
C LEU A 35 -2.87 12.64 -1.63
N SER A 36 -2.89 12.28 -2.91
CA SER A 36 -3.69 12.93 -3.94
C SER A 36 -4.58 11.88 -4.59
N VAL A 37 -5.88 12.12 -4.55
CA VAL A 37 -6.91 11.27 -5.14
C VAL A 37 -7.52 11.99 -6.33
N LYS A 38 -7.76 11.27 -7.41
CA LYS A 38 -8.54 11.72 -8.56
C LYS A 38 -9.63 10.70 -8.83
N VAL A 39 -10.88 11.14 -8.78
CA VAL A 39 -12.04 10.33 -9.16
C VAL A 39 -12.58 10.89 -10.46
N LYS A 40 -12.79 10.03 -11.45
CA LYS A 40 -13.43 10.38 -12.71
C LYS A 40 -14.67 9.52 -12.88
N ILE A 41 -15.81 10.15 -13.08
CA ILE A 41 -17.07 9.48 -13.44
C ILE A 41 -17.35 9.82 -14.90
N ASP A 42 -17.70 8.81 -15.69
CA ASP A 42 -18.03 9.02 -17.10
C ASP A 42 -19.25 9.92 -17.23
N GLY A 43 -19.17 10.91 -18.12
CA GLY A 43 -20.21 11.94 -18.31
C GLY A 43 -20.17 13.12 -17.32
N GLN A 44 -19.48 13.01 -16.18
CA GLN A 44 -19.56 14.01 -15.09
C GLN A 44 -18.22 14.71 -14.76
N GLY A 45 -17.16 14.38 -15.50
CA GLY A 45 -15.86 15.01 -15.36
C GLY A 45 -15.00 14.37 -14.26
N SER A 46 -14.11 15.14 -13.65
CA SER A 46 -13.16 14.61 -12.66
C SER A 46 -13.03 15.50 -11.45
N GLN A 47 -13.06 14.89 -10.26
CA GLN A 47 -12.80 15.53 -8.99
C GLN A 47 -11.39 15.18 -8.50
N ASN A 48 -10.73 16.13 -7.85
CA ASN A 48 -9.40 15.91 -7.27
C ASN A 48 -9.41 16.32 -5.81
N MET A 49 -8.82 15.50 -4.96
CA MET A 49 -8.66 15.74 -3.53
C MET A 49 -7.18 15.60 -3.16
N LYS A 50 -6.76 16.37 -2.15
CA LYS A 50 -5.47 16.21 -1.50
C LYS A 50 -5.67 16.20 0.01
N GLN A 51 -5.07 15.23 0.67
CA GLN A 51 -5.17 15.05 2.11
C GLN A 51 -3.82 14.64 2.69
N TYR A 52 -3.59 14.99 3.95
CA TYR A 52 -2.48 14.45 4.72
C TYR A 52 -2.94 13.15 5.38
N VAL A 53 -2.14 12.11 5.30
CA VAL A 53 -2.51 10.76 5.75
C VAL A 53 -1.43 10.19 6.66
N TYR A 54 -1.86 9.32 7.58
CA TYR A 54 -1.03 8.51 8.47
C TYR A 54 -1.37 7.04 8.27
N ASP A 55 -0.36 6.19 8.39
CA ASP A 55 -0.47 4.75 8.15
C ASP A 55 0.62 3.98 8.91
N ALA A 56 0.53 2.66 8.95
CA ALA A 56 1.49 1.79 9.60
C ALA A 56 1.88 0.62 8.69
N PHE A 57 3.18 0.45 8.46
CA PHE A 57 3.71 -0.60 7.59
C PHE A 57 4.52 -1.60 8.38
N THR A 58 4.28 -2.88 8.13
CA THR A 58 5.07 -3.98 8.68
C THR A 58 5.69 -4.80 7.54
N PHE A 59 7.03 -4.83 7.52
CA PHE A 59 7.81 -5.64 6.57
C PHE A 59 8.27 -6.93 7.27
N TYR A 60 7.64 -8.06 6.97
CA TYR A 60 7.99 -9.34 7.61
C TYR A 60 9.22 -9.98 6.94
N PRO A 61 10.09 -10.69 7.70
CA PRO A 61 11.30 -11.32 7.15
C PRO A 61 11.05 -12.35 6.04
N ASN A 62 9.84 -12.89 5.94
CA ASN A 62 9.43 -13.87 4.94
C ASN A 62 9.01 -13.24 3.59
N GLY A 63 9.08 -11.91 3.47
CA GLY A 63 8.64 -11.19 2.26
C GLY A 63 7.14 -10.84 2.26
N TYR A 64 6.40 -11.16 3.32
CA TYR A 64 5.03 -10.68 3.52
C TYR A 64 5.04 -9.22 3.98
N PHE A 65 4.09 -8.44 3.48
CA PHE A 65 3.88 -7.04 3.82
C PHE A 65 2.47 -6.86 4.36
N GLU A 66 2.33 -6.00 5.35
CA GLU A 66 1.05 -5.63 5.92
C GLU A 66 0.98 -4.13 6.16
N MET A 67 -0.18 -3.57 5.85
CA MET A 67 -0.66 -2.28 6.33
C MET A 67 -2.09 -2.49 6.85
N ILE A 68 -2.67 -1.48 7.49
CA ILE A 68 -3.95 -1.63 8.22
C ILE A 68 -5.05 -2.26 7.35
N ASP A 69 -5.15 -1.83 6.10
CA ASP A 69 -6.28 -2.18 5.22
C ASP A 69 -5.87 -3.03 4.02
N ALA A 70 -4.59 -3.38 3.90
CA ALA A 70 -4.10 -4.16 2.77
C ALA A 70 -2.87 -5.00 3.15
N ASP A 71 -2.77 -6.15 2.52
CA ASP A 71 -1.60 -7.01 2.59
C ASP A 71 -0.90 -7.08 1.24
N GLY A 72 0.27 -7.70 1.23
CA GLY A 72 0.96 -7.98 0.00
C GLY A 72 2.29 -8.67 0.18
N THR A 73 3.14 -8.51 -0.82
CA THR A 73 4.51 -9.01 -0.80
C THR A 73 5.50 -7.88 -1.03
N TRP A 74 6.69 -8.00 -0.47
CA TRP A 74 7.74 -7.02 -0.65
C TRP A 74 9.08 -7.66 -0.96
N THR A 75 9.94 -6.88 -1.62
CA THR A 75 11.33 -7.21 -1.91
C THR A 75 12.21 -5.99 -1.71
N GLN A 76 13.50 -6.21 -1.40
CA GLN A 76 14.49 -5.14 -1.27
C GLN A 76 15.77 -5.49 -2.04
N VAL A 77 16.28 -4.52 -2.78
CA VAL A 77 17.61 -4.56 -3.41
C VAL A 77 18.36 -3.31 -3.01
N ASP A 78 19.48 -3.49 -2.33
CA ASP A 78 20.23 -2.41 -1.66
C ASP A 78 19.32 -1.60 -0.72
N LYS A 79 19.15 -0.31 -1.02
CA LYS A 79 18.33 0.63 -0.26
C LYS A 79 16.93 0.76 -0.82
N LYS A 80 16.60 0.11 -1.93
CA LYS A 80 15.31 0.26 -2.62
C LYS A 80 14.41 -0.91 -2.28
N PHE A 81 13.19 -0.63 -1.90
CA PHE A 81 12.17 -1.64 -1.70
C PHE A 81 11.00 -1.46 -2.67
N PHE A 82 10.35 -2.58 -2.97
CA PHE A 82 9.15 -2.67 -3.79
C PHE A 82 8.12 -3.51 -3.05
N ILE A 83 6.88 -3.04 -3.03
CA ILE A 83 5.73 -3.72 -2.43
C ILE A 83 4.67 -3.87 -3.53
N GLN A 84 4.18 -5.09 -3.68
CA GLN A 84 3.03 -5.43 -4.50
C GLN A 84 1.87 -5.74 -3.55
N LEU A 85 0.85 -4.90 -3.54
CA LEU A 85 -0.33 -5.13 -2.73
C LEU A 85 -1.21 -6.21 -3.37
N ASN A 86 -1.94 -6.94 -2.55
CA ASN A 86 -2.90 -7.93 -2.98
C ASN A 86 -4.13 -7.25 -3.59
N HIS A 87 -4.40 -7.50 -4.86
CA HIS A 87 -5.50 -6.87 -5.57
C HIS A 87 -6.86 -7.35 -5.02
N ASP A 88 -7.00 -8.65 -4.74
CA ASP A 88 -8.26 -9.23 -4.28
C ASP A 88 -8.67 -8.65 -2.92
N THR A 89 -7.70 -8.44 -2.00
CA THR A 89 -7.95 -7.81 -0.70
C THR A 89 -8.42 -6.37 -0.87
N LEU A 90 -7.78 -5.60 -1.76
CA LEU A 90 -8.15 -4.22 -2.03
C LEU A 90 -9.53 -4.12 -2.71
N GLU A 91 -9.82 -4.97 -3.69
CA GLU A 91 -11.12 -5.03 -4.36
C GLU A 91 -12.23 -5.29 -3.33
N GLN A 92 -12.08 -6.34 -2.51
CA GLN A 92 -13.05 -6.66 -1.45
C GLN A 92 -13.24 -5.50 -0.47
N PHE A 93 -12.14 -4.90 -0.02
CA PHE A 93 -12.19 -3.76 0.90
C PHE A 93 -13.02 -2.59 0.33
N TYR A 94 -12.78 -2.20 -0.93
CA TYR A 94 -13.52 -1.10 -1.54
C TYR A 94 -14.96 -1.47 -1.93
N GLU A 95 -15.23 -2.72 -2.32
CA GLU A 95 -16.59 -3.20 -2.60
C GLU A 95 -17.44 -3.24 -1.35
N ASP A 96 -16.91 -3.77 -0.24
CA ASP A 96 -17.55 -3.77 1.07
C ASP A 96 -17.82 -2.34 1.54
N PHE A 97 -16.85 -1.44 1.33
CA PHE A 97 -17.03 -0.03 1.62
C PHE A 97 -18.18 0.60 0.81
N LEU A 98 -18.24 0.29 -0.48
CA LEU A 98 -19.34 0.71 -1.34
C LEU A 98 -20.66 -0.01 -1.04
N MET A 99 -20.69 -0.91 -0.05
CA MET A 99 -21.84 -1.73 0.31
C MET A 99 -22.40 -2.51 -0.89
N GLY A 100 -21.51 -2.93 -1.80
CA GLY A 100 -21.88 -3.59 -3.05
C GLY A 100 -22.59 -2.69 -4.07
N ALA A 101 -22.56 -1.36 -3.90
CA ALA A 101 -23.18 -0.42 -4.84
C ALA A 101 -22.45 -0.34 -6.18
N ALA A 102 -21.20 -0.80 -6.26
CA ALA A 102 -20.46 -0.98 -7.51
C ALA A 102 -19.42 -2.08 -7.33
N GLU A 103 -19.11 -2.77 -8.43
CA GLU A 103 -17.96 -3.66 -8.53
C GLU A 103 -16.68 -2.82 -8.65
N VAL A 104 -15.58 -3.29 -8.07
CA VAL A 104 -14.27 -2.63 -8.12
C VAL A 104 -13.25 -3.56 -8.76
N THR A 105 -12.44 -3.01 -9.66
CA THR A 105 -11.31 -3.73 -10.24
C THR A 105 -10.02 -2.94 -10.04
N VAL A 106 -9.04 -3.54 -9.38
CA VAL A 106 -7.72 -2.97 -9.15
C VAL A 106 -6.82 -3.28 -10.33
N ILE A 107 -6.44 -2.22 -11.06
CA ILE A 107 -5.57 -2.33 -12.24
C ILE A 107 -4.10 -2.34 -11.83
N GLU A 108 -3.76 -1.56 -10.81
CA GLU A 108 -2.40 -1.39 -10.32
C GLU A 108 -2.46 -0.96 -8.87
N ALA A 109 -1.77 -1.66 -7.98
CA ALA A 109 -1.55 -1.26 -6.60
C ALA A 109 -0.10 -1.54 -6.20
N ILE A 110 0.75 -0.53 -6.40
CA ILE A 110 2.20 -0.67 -6.21
C ILE A 110 2.72 0.39 -5.25
N MET A 111 3.74 0.01 -4.49
CA MET A 111 4.50 0.94 -3.69
C MET A 111 6.00 0.71 -3.86
N THR A 112 6.73 1.81 -3.98
CA THR A 112 8.18 1.80 -4.13
C THR A 112 8.78 2.71 -3.09
N GLY A 113 9.97 2.40 -2.60
CA GLY A 113 10.60 3.28 -1.65
C GLY A 113 12.09 3.09 -1.48
N THR A 114 12.63 3.93 -0.62
CA THR A 114 14.05 3.93 -0.26
C THR A 114 14.22 4.00 1.24
N GLU A 115 15.09 3.16 1.76
CA GLU A 115 15.49 3.15 3.15
C GLU A 115 16.79 3.91 3.38
N ASN A 116 16.85 4.61 4.51
CA ASN A 116 18.06 5.14 5.07
C ASN A 116 18.33 4.51 6.44
N ALA A 117 19.00 3.35 6.42
CA ALA A 117 19.38 2.61 7.62
C ALA A 117 20.17 3.44 8.64
N LYS A 118 20.94 4.46 8.20
CA LYS A 118 21.72 5.31 9.11
C LYS A 118 20.84 6.20 9.99
N THR A 119 19.70 6.63 9.46
CA THR A 119 18.76 7.52 10.16
C THR A 119 17.52 6.78 10.66
N GLY A 120 17.37 5.49 10.34
CA GLY A 120 16.16 4.73 10.66
C GLY A 120 14.91 5.31 10.02
N THR A 121 15.00 5.74 8.75
CA THR A 121 13.86 6.32 8.02
C THR A 121 13.63 5.66 6.67
N ILE A 122 12.39 5.67 6.20
CA ILE A 122 12.01 5.29 4.83
C ILE A 122 11.29 6.44 4.13
N LYS A 123 11.32 6.40 2.79
CA LYS A 123 10.46 7.19 1.93
C LYS A 123 9.74 6.26 0.98
N ALA A 124 8.44 6.39 0.86
CA ALA A 124 7.64 5.56 -0.03
C ALA A 124 6.82 6.42 -1.00
N LYS A 125 6.56 5.86 -2.17
CA LYS A 125 5.64 6.36 -3.17
C LYS A 125 4.63 5.27 -3.44
N PHE A 126 3.37 5.59 -3.19
CA PHE A 126 2.23 4.72 -3.44
C PHE A 126 1.51 5.17 -4.70
N LYS A 127 1.03 4.20 -5.48
CA LYS A 127 0.14 4.44 -6.61
C LYS A 127 -0.88 3.33 -6.68
N ILE A 128 -2.15 3.71 -6.72
CA ILE A 128 -3.26 2.81 -7.02
C ILE A 128 -4.10 3.35 -8.16
N THR A 129 -4.51 2.47 -9.06
CA THR A 129 -5.46 2.74 -10.13
C THR A 129 -6.56 1.69 -10.08
N MET A 130 -7.80 2.14 -9.97
CA MET A 130 -8.98 1.28 -9.90
C MET A 130 -10.03 1.74 -10.91
N ILE A 131 -10.87 0.79 -11.31
CA ILE A 131 -12.12 1.03 -12.03
C ILE A 131 -13.24 0.65 -11.08
N PHE A 132 -14.33 1.43 -11.09
CA PHE A 132 -15.58 1.01 -10.46
C PHE A 132 -16.70 1.04 -11.49
N SER A 133 -17.64 0.12 -11.35
CA SER A 133 -18.81 0.06 -12.23
C SER A 133 -20.06 -0.49 -11.55
N ASN A 134 -21.19 0.14 -11.84
CA ASN A 134 -22.51 -0.41 -11.60
C ASN A 134 -23.33 -0.30 -12.91
N PRO A 135 -23.41 -1.38 -13.69
CA PRO A 135 -24.11 -1.39 -14.96
C PRO A 135 -25.61 -1.07 -14.84
N LEU A 136 -26.24 -1.45 -13.73
CA LEU A 136 -27.67 -1.22 -13.50
C LEU A 136 -27.98 0.27 -13.29
N ALA A 137 -27.04 1.00 -12.68
CA ALA A 137 -27.14 2.44 -12.48
C ALA A 137 -26.51 3.26 -13.63
N GLY A 138 -25.94 2.61 -14.65
CA GLY A 138 -25.19 3.29 -15.71
C GLY A 138 -23.93 4.01 -15.20
N LEU A 139 -23.42 3.63 -14.03
CA LEU A 139 -22.31 4.28 -13.36
C LEU A 139 -21.00 3.58 -13.73
N TYR A 140 -20.05 4.35 -14.28
CA TYR A 140 -18.71 3.88 -14.60
C TYR A 140 -17.69 4.96 -14.26
N GLY A 141 -16.54 4.56 -13.73
CA GLY A 141 -15.50 5.51 -13.41
C GLY A 141 -14.15 4.90 -13.06
N THR A 142 -13.19 5.79 -12.83
CA THR A 142 -11.82 5.42 -12.46
C THR A 142 -11.39 6.20 -11.23
N ILE A 143 -10.66 5.54 -10.34
CA ILE A 143 -10.02 6.14 -9.17
C ILE A 143 -8.50 6.03 -9.37
N GLN A 144 -7.80 7.13 -9.17
CA GLN A 144 -6.34 7.17 -9.16
C GLN A 144 -5.86 7.84 -7.88
N ALA A 145 -5.11 7.10 -7.06
CA ALA A 145 -4.47 7.66 -5.87
C ALA A 145 -2.95 7.61 -6.00
N LYS A 146 -2.30 8.66 -5.51
CA LYS A 146 -0.84 8.75 -5.39
C LYS A 146 -0.48 9.33 -4.04
N ALA A 147 0.40 8.65 -3.31
CA ALA A 147 0.93 9.18 -2.05
C ALA A 147 2.45 9.32 -2.09
N SER A 148 2.97 10.30 -1.36
CA SER A 148 4.38 10.41 -1.02
C SER A 148 4.50 10.41 0.50
N LEU A 149 5.05 9.32 1.02
CA LEU A 149 5.11 9.01 2.44
C LEU A 149 6.55 9.05 2.95
N LYS A 150 6.71 9.36 4.22
CA LYS A 150 7.94 9.20 4.99
C LYS A 150 7.62 8.34 6.20
N GLY A 151 8.52 7.42 6.52
CA GLY A 151 8.40 6.54 7.66
C GLY A 151 9.55 6.68 8.63
N VAL A 152 9.27 6.48 9.90
CA VAL A 152 10.25 6.29 10.97
C VAL A 152 10.03 4.93 11.61
N ARG A 153 11.09 4.31 12.15
CA ARG A 153 10.96 3.05 12.88
C ARG A 153 10.04 3.24 14.09
N SER A 154 9.05 2.36 14.23
CA SER A 154 8.24 2.31 15.44
C SER A 154 9.13 1.83 16.61
N SER A 155 9.05 2.47 17.77
CA SER A 155 10.02 2.32 18.87
C SER A 155 9.90 1.04 19.72
N GLY A 156 8.99 0.13 19.37
CA GLY A 156 8.90 -1.22 19.94
C GLY A 156 8.20 -1.32 21.31
N PHE A 157 7.39 -2.38 21.46
CA PHE A 157 6.59 -2.77 22.64
C PHE A 157 5.54 -1.78 23.13
N GLY A 158 4.94 -1.06 22.20
CA GLY A 158 3.56 -0.67 22.27
C GLY A 158 3.06 -0.84 20.86
N SER A 159 2.31 -1.93 20.61
CA SER A 159 1.33 -1.96 19.54
C SER A 159 0.77 -0.56 19.37
N ILE A 160 0.63 -0.09 18.13
CA ILE A 160 -0.35 0.94 17.79
C ILE A 160 -1.57 0.63 18.65
N GLN A 161 -1.74 1.39 19.73
CA GLN A 161 -2.78 1.11 20.69
C GLN A 161 -4.04 1.43 19.91
N THR A 162 -4.72 0.37 19.50
CA THR A 162 -6.16 0.33 19.40
C THR A 162 -6.73 0.95 20.68
N GLU A 163 -6.88 2.27 20.69
CA GLU A 163 -7.81 3.04 21.52
C GLU A 163 -7.60 4.54 21.20
N GLN A 164 -8.42 5.05 20.28
CA GLN A 164 -8.59 6.46 19.91
C GLN A 164 -7.55 7.10 18.98
N GLY A 165 -7.81 7.05 17.67
CA GLY A 165 -7.65 8.27 16.86
C GLY A 165 -6.86 8.20 15.54
N VAL A 166 -6.30 7.06 15.15
CA VAL A 166 -5.73 6.91 13.79
C VAL A 166 -6.61 5.96 12.99
N SER A 167 -7.78 6.46 12.60
CA SER A 167 -8.59 5.80 11.59
C SER A 167 -7.78 5.77 10.28
N PRO A 168 -7.82 4.68 9.49
CA PRO A 168 -7.03 4.56 8.26
C PRO A 168 -7.29 5.72 7.30
N GLN A 169 -6.37 6.68 7.27
CA GLN A 169 -6.62 7.95 6.58
C GLN A 169 -6.44 7.83 5.07
N LEU A 170 -5.65 6.86 4.60
CA LEU A 170 -5.44 6.67 3.17
C LEU A 170 -6.73 6.19 2.49
N ASP A 171 -7.38 5.20 3.07
CA ASP A 171 -8.63 4.67 2.56
C ASP A 171 -9.82 5.57 2.85
N ASN A 172 -9.94 6.15 4.04
CA ASN A 172 -10.99 7.13 4.33
C ASN A 172 -10.95 8.33 3.37
N ALA A 173 -9.76 8.80 2.98
CA ALA A 173 -9.64 9.87 2.00
C ALA A 173 -10.12 9.45 0.60
N LEU A 174 -9.85 8.20 0.20
CA LEU A 174 -10.34 7.64 -1.06
C LEU A 174 -11.85 7.48 -1.06
N ILE A 175 -12.37 6.98 0.05
CA ILE A 175 -13.78 6.85 0.39
C ILE A 175 -14.51 8.20 0.30
N GLU A 176 -14.01 9.22 0.99
CA GLU A 176 -14.62 10.56 1.01
C GLU A 176 -14.61 11.17 -0.39
N ALA A 177 -13.55 10.93 -1.16
CA ALA A 177 -13.46 11.40 -2.55
C ALA A 177 -14.49 10.73 -3.44
N LEU A 178 -14.72 9.43 -3.25
CA LEU A 178 -15.70 8.67 -4.00
C LEU A 178 -17.13 9.06 -3.63
N GLN A 179 -17.45 9.19 -2.34
CA GLN A 179 -18.75 9.65 -1.88
C GLN A 179 -19.07 11.06 -2.37
N GLY A 180 -18.12 11.99 -2.27
CA GLY A 180 -18.29 13.35 -2.79
C GLY A 180 -18.58 13.37 -4.29
N ALA A 181 -17.87 12.52 -5.05
CA ALA A 181 -18.08 12.39 -6.49
C ALA A 181 -19.47 11.81 -6.82
N LEU A 182 -19.89 10.74 -6.13
CA LEU A 182 -21.19 10.10 -6.33
C LEU A 182 -22.37 10.97 -5.87
N GLN A 183 -22.23 11.73 -4.80
CA GLN A 183 -23.27 12.69 -4.40
C GLN A 183 -23.41 13.82 -5.40
N SER A 184 -22.30 14.33 -5.94
CA SER A 184 -22.34 15.34 -7.00
C SER A 184 -23.03 14.80 -8.26
N ALA A 185 -22.81 13.52 -8.55
CA ALA A 185 -23.41 12.80 -9.67
C ALA A 185 -24.94 12.76 -9.61
N ALA A 186 -25.49 12.48 -8.43
CA ALA A 186 -26.91 12.23 -8.23
C ALA A 186 -27.78 13.50 -8.19
N ILE A 187 -27.17 14.69 -8.13
CA ILE A 187 -27.90 15.98 -8.06
C ILE A 187 -28.14 16.57 -9.46
N GLU A 188 -27.44 16.09 -10.49
CA GLU A 188 -27.57 16.57 -11.87
C GLU A 188 -28.65 15.82 -12.70
N GLU A 189 -29.34 14.82 -12.12
CA GLU A 189 -30.54 14.17 -12.69
C GLU A 189 -31.85 14.80 -12.18
#